data_AF-A0A5K7YKL2-F1
#
_entry.id   AF-A0A5K7YKL2-F1
#
_cell.length_a   1.000
_cell.length_b   1.000
_cell.length_c   1.000
_cell.angle_alpha   90.00
_cell.angle_beta   90.00
_cell.angle_gamma   90.00
#
_symmetry.space_group_name_H-M   'P 1'
#
loop_
_entity.id
_entity.type
_entity.pdbx_description
1 polymer ?
#
loop_
_entity_poly.entity_id
_entity_poly.type
_entity_poly.pdbx_seq_one_letter_code
_entity_poly.pdbx_strand_id
1 'polypeptide(L)'
;MISENCSIEEFVETVKDKAPWEVIALAVEEATQADRMIHRTGLRSELVFFCGRRYSSHLKRLIALLRYTVKPRRLNDEVYHLYAAHWGNA
;
A
#
# COMPACT_ATOMS: atom_id res chain seq x y z
N MET A 1 4.29 -11.58 0.32
CA MET A 1 4.25 -10.13 0.45
C MET A 1 5.59 -9.60 0.03
N ILE A 2 5.59 -8.57 -0.81
CA ILE A 2 6.73 -7.77 -1.23
C ILE A 2 7.33 -7.04 -0.03
N SER A 3 6.50 -6.47 0.86
CA SER A 3 6.99 -5.92 2.11
C SER A 3 6.91 -6.95 3.23
N GLU A 4 8.05 -7.34 3.78
CA GLU A 4 8.09 -8.28 4.92
C GLU A 4 7.64 -7.60 6.23
N ASN A 5 7.76 -6.27 6.31
CA ASN A 5 7.50 -5.48 7.52
C ASN A 5 6.20 -4.66 7.47
N CYS A 6 5.31 -4.94 6.51
CA CYS A 6 4.11 -4.14 6.22
C CYS A 6 4.42 -2.63 6.00
N SER A 7 5.57 -2.31 5.39
CA SER A 7 6.00 -0.97 5.05
C SER A 7 5.54 -0.59 3.64
N ILE A 8 4.84 0.55 3.53
CA ILE A 8 4.44 1.10 2.23
C ILE A 8 5.64 1.66 1.47
N GLU A 9 6.67 2.12 2.17
CA GLU A 9 7.91 2.63 1.57
C GLU A 9 8.69 1.51 0.88
N GLU A 10 8.86 0.36 1.57
CA GLU A 10 9.52 -0.83 1.02
C GLU A 10 8.79 -1.36 -0.22
N PHE A 11 7.45 -1.40 -0.16
CA PHE A 11 6.63 -1.76 -1.30
C PHE A 11 6.86 -0.81 -2.48
N VAL A 12 6.72 0.50 -2.25
CA VAL A 12 6.86 1.53 -3.30
C VAL A 12 8.24 1.47 -3.92
N GLU A 13 9.30 1.39 -3.12
CA GLU A 13 10.68 1.34 -3.59
C GLU A 13 10.93 0.11 -4.48
N THR A 14 10.27 -1.01 -4.20
CA THR A 14 10.39 -2.25 -4.98
C THR A 14 9.62 -2.19 -6.31
N VAL A 15 8.55 -1.40 -6.40
CA VAL A 15 7.64 -1.38 -7.56
C VAL A 15 7.67 -0.09 -8.38
N LYS A 16 8.40 0.95 -7.92
CA LYS A 16 8.41 2.29 -8.54
C LYS A 16 8.77 2.30 -10.02
N ASP A 17 9.65 1.40 -10.46
CA ASP A 17 10.13 1.35 -11.84
C ASP A 17 9.21 0.54 -12.78
N LYS A 18 8.09 0.01 -12.26
CA LYS A 18 7.12 -0.75 -13.04
C LYS A 18 6.06 0.16 -13.65
N ALA A 19 5.37 -0.36 -14.67
CA ALA A 19 4.26 0.38 -15.26
C ALA A 19 3.11 0.57 -14.25
N PRO A 20 2.37 1.70 -14.27
CA PRO A 20 1.32 1.96 -13.27
C PRO A 20 0.27 0.84 -13.12
N TRP A 21 -0.07 0.16 -14.21
CA TRP A 21 -1.01 -0.96 -14.19
C TRP A 21 -0.44 -2.20 -13.49
N GLU A 22 0.86 -2.45 -13.61
CA GLU A 22 1.56 -3.52 -12.89
C GLU A 22 1.62 -3.20 -11.39
N VAL A 23 1.93 -1.94 -11.04
CA VAL A 23 1.94 -1.47 -9.65
C VAL A 23 0.57 -1.69 -9.00
N ILE A 24 -0.51 -1.34 -9.71
CA ILE A 24 -1.88 -1.59 -9.22
C ILE A 24 -2.13 -3.08 -9.00
N ALA A 25 -1.73 -3.95 -9.94
CA ALA A 25 -1.94 -5.39 -9.82
C ALA A 25 -1.20 -5.96 -8.59
N LEU A 26 0.06 -5.59 -8.42
CA LEU A 26 0.88 -6.00 -7.27
C LEU A 26 0.30 -5.48 -5.95
N ALA A 27 -0.14 -4.22 -5.90
CA ALA A 27 -0.73 -3.63 -4.70
C ALA A 27 -2.05 -4.32 -4.30
N VAL A 28 -2.85 -4.78 -5.27
CA VAL A 28 -4.09 -5.53 -5.00
C VAL A 28 -3.78 -6.90 -4.40
N GLU A 29 -2.79 -7.60 -4.96
CA GLU A 29 -2.36 -8.90 -4.43
C GLU A 29 -1.78 -8.76 -3.01
N GLU A 30 -0.89 -7.79 -2.82
CA GLU A 30 -0.27 -7.46 -1.55
C GLU A 30 -1.32 -7.12 -0.47
N ALA A 31 -2.30 -6.28 -0.79
CA ALA A 31 -3.37 -5.90 0.14
C ALA A 31 -4.24 -7.10 0.52
N THR A 32 -4.48 -8.00 -0.44
CA THR A 32 -5.21 -9.25 -0.19
C THR A 32 -4.42 -10.18 0.74
N GLN A 33 -3.11 -10.28 0.57
CA GLN A 33 -2.25 -11.05 1.46
C GLN A 33 -2.22 -10.46 2.88
N ALA A 34 -2.10 -9.13 3.00
CA ALA A 34 -2.15 -8.43 4.28
C ALA A 34 -3.49 -8.64 5.01
N ASP A 35 -4.62 -8.55 4.29
CA ASP A 35 -5.95 -8.84 4.87
C ASP A 35 -6.07 -10.31 5.32
N ARG A 36 -5.53 -11.26 4.54
CA ARG A 36 -5.52 -12.68 4.91
C ARG A 36 -4.69 -12.95 6.17
N MET A 37 -3.61 -12.21 6.40
CA MET A 37 -2.81 -12.34 7.62
C MET A 37 -3.63 -11.97 8.86
N ILE A 38 -4.43 -10.91 8.78
CA ILE A 38 -5.35 -10.49 9.85
C ILE A 38 -6.32 -11.62 10.21
N HIS A 39 -6.90 -12.27 9.20
CA HIS A 39 -7.88 -13.34 9.40
C HIS A 39 -7.26 -14.66 9.89
N ARG A 40 -6.04 -14.99 9.46
CA ARG A 40 -5.36 -16.24 9.86
C ARG A 40 -4.76 -16.22 11.26
N THR A 41 -4.37 -15.06 11.77
CA THR A 41 -3.62 -14.96 13.03
C THR A 41 -4.49 -14.93 14.30
N GLY A 42 -5.82 -14.93 14.17
CA GLY A 42 -6.74 -15.14 15.30
C GLY A 42 -6.30 -14.45 16.59
N LEU A 43 -6.31 -13.11 16.63
CA LEU A 43 -6.05 -12.29 17.83
C LEU A 43 -4.72 -12.56 18.60
N ARG A 44 -3.78 -13.35 18.09
CA ARG A 44 -2.58 -13.75 18.87
C ARG A 44 -1.45 -12.72 18.93
N SER A 45 -1.47 -11.69 18.11
CA SER A 45 -0.51 -10.59 18.18
C SER A 45 -1.14 -9.29 17.67
N GLU A 46 -1.38 -8.34 18.59
CA GLU A 46 -1.86 -7.00 18.24
C GLU A 46 -0.97 -6.34 17.18
N LEU A 47 0.34 -6.57 17.26
CA LEU A 47 1.31 -6.07 16.28
C LEU A 47 0.98 -6.54 14.85
N VAL A 48 0.68 -7.82 14.65
CA VAL A 48 0.33 -8.36 13.32
C VAL A 48 -1.00 -7.82 12.82
N PHE A 49 -1.97 -7.66 13.72
CA PHE A 49 -3.26 -7.07 13.40
C PHE A 49 -3.14 -5.60 12.96
N PHE A 50 -2.39 -4.80 13.73
CA PHE A 50 -2.18 -3.38 13.40
C PHE A 50 -1.31 -3.19 12.15
N CYS A 51 -0.27 -4.00 11.98
CA CYS A 51 0.60 -4.04 10.79
C CYS A 51 -0.23 -4.32 9.53
N GLY A 52 -0.95 -5.45 9.50
CA GLY A 52 -1.75 -5.84 8.34
C GLY A 52 -2.86 -4.84 8.02
N ARG A 53 -3.57 -4.33 9.04
CA ARG A 53 -4.70 -3.40 8.83
C ARG A 53 -4.25 -2.05 8.30
N ARG A 54 -3.21 -1.44 8.91
CA ARG A 54 -2.71 -0.14 8.45
C ARG A 54 -2.11 -0.26 7.06
N TYR A 55 -1.33 -1.31 6.82
CA TYR A 55 -0.66 -1.53 5.55
C TYR A 55 -1.64 -1.79 4.39
N SER A 56 -2.63 -2.67 4.59
CA SER A 56 -3.72 -2.90 3.63
C SER A 56 -4.45 -1.59 3.27
N SER A 57 -4.71 -0.74 4.27
CA SER A 57 -5.30 0.58 4.05
C SER A 57 -4.41 1.49 3.21
N HIS A 58 -3.10 1.53 3.48
CA HIS A 58 -2.15 2.31 2.69
C HIS A 58 -2.10 1.84 1.23
N LEU A 59 -2.05 0.52 0.98
CA LEU A 59 -2.06 -0.05 -0.36
C LEU A 59 -3.34 0.28 -1.13
N LYS A 60 -4.51 0.16 -0.49
CA LYS A 60 -5.81 0.53 -1.10
C LYS A 60 -5.86 2.00 -1.47
N ARG A 61 -5.24 2.86 -0.67
CA ARG A 61 -5.12 4.29 -0.95
C ARG A 61 -4.17 4.57 -2.11
N LEU A 62 -3.03 3.90 -2.18
CA LEU A 62 -2.11 3.97 -3.32
C LEU A 62 -2.80 3.54 -4.62
N ILE A 63 -3.58 2.45 -4.59
CA ILE A 63 -4.38 1.99 -5.74
C ILE A 63 -5.36 3.08 -6.19
N ALA A 64 -6.05 3.74 -5.25
CA ALA A 64 -6.98 4.82 -5.58
C ALA A 64 -6.28 6.02 -6.24
N LEU A 65 -5.09 6.39 -5.75
CA LEU A 65 -4.27 7.45 -6.34
C LEU A 65 -3.83 7.10 -7.77
N LEU A 66 -3.30 5.89 -7.97
CA LEU A 66 -2.84 5.42 -9.29
C LEU A 66 -3.99 5.29 -10.31
N ARG A 67 -5.20 4.93 -9.87
CA ARG A 67 -6.36 4.76 -10.77
C ARG A 67 -7.07 6.06 -11.13
N TYR A 68 -7.17 6.97 -10.17
CA TYR A 68 -8.12 8.08 -10.26
C TYR A 68 -7.48 9.47 -10.03
N THR A 69 -6.17 9.52 -9.79
CA THR A 69 -5.42 10.78 -9.52
C THR A 69 -6.09 11.68 -8.47
N VAL A 70 -6.77 11.05 -7.49
CA VAL A 70 -7.57 11.76 -6.48
C VAL A 70 -6.65 12.52 -5.54
N LYS A 71 -6.70 13.85 -5.56
CA LYS A 71 -5.98 14.65 -4.57
C LYS A 71 -6.52 14.37 -3.16
N PRO A 72 -5.66 14.04 -2.19
CA PRO A 72 -6.11 13.77 -0.84
C PRO A 72 -6.67 15.05 -0.21
N ARG A 73 -7.70 14.89 0.64
CA ARG A 73 -8.27 15.98 1.44
C ARG A 73 -7.31 16.50 2.52
N ARG A 74 -6.28 15.73 2.88
CA ARG A 74 -5.29 16.07 3.93
C ARG A 74 -3.91 16.10 3.31
N LEU A 75 -3.15 17.16 3.60
CA LEU A 75 -1.82 17.41 3.02
C LEU A 75 -0.70 16.50 3.56
N ASN A 76 -0.82 15.99 4.79
CA ASN A 76 0.19 15.10 5.42
C ASN A 76 -0.14 13.62 5.23
N ASP A 77 -0.28 13.20 3.97
CA ASP A 77 -0.59 11.81 3.63
C ASP A 77 0.68 11.15 3.09
N GLU A 78 1.31 10.30 3.92
CA GLU A 78 2.52 9.52 3.60
C GLU A 78 2.40 8.82 2.24
N VAL A 79 1.25 8.18 1.98
CA VAL A 79 1.00 7.45 0.73
C VAL A 79 0.93 8.39 -0.46
N TYR A 80 0.38 9.60 -0.27
CA TYR A 80 0.35 10.62 -1.32
C TYR A 80 1.73 11.18 -1.61
N HIS A 81 2.57 11.40 -0.60
CA HIS A 81 3.95 11.85 -0.82
C HIS A 81 4.76 10.84 -1.62
N LEU A 82 4.67 9.56 -1.26
CA LEU A 82 5.28 8.46 -2.02
C LEU A 82 4.72 8.40 -3.45
N TYR A 83 3.41 8.52 -3.61
CA TYR A 83 2.78 8.55 -4.92
C TYR A 83 3.30 9.72 -5.78
N ALA A 84 3.29 10.93 -5.24
CA ALA A 84 3.69 12.14 -5.94
C ALA A 84 5.17 12.10 -6.34
N ALA A 85 6.03 11.55 -5.48
CA ALA A 85 7.47 11.44 -5.73
C ALA A 85 7.80 10.51 -6.92
N HIS A 86 7.06 9.40 -7.08
CA HIS A 86 7.40 8.38 -8.08
C HIS A 86 6.48 8.36 -9.31
N TRP A 87 5.23 8.81 -9.19
CA TRP A 87 4.23 8.75 -10.26
C TRP A 87 3.43 10.04 -10.47
N GLY A 88 3.72 11.11 -9.72
CA GLY A 88 2.98 12.38 -9.78
C GLY A 88 3.27 13.28 -10.98
N ASN A 89 4.27 12.94 -11.81
CA ASN A 89 4.74 13.76 -12.94
C ASN A 89 4.37 13.19 -14.32
N ALA A 90 3.34 12.33 -14.41
CA ALA A 90 2.86 11.79 -15.69
C ALA A 90 1.85 12.73 -16.37
#